data_AF-A0A521PTH2-F1
#
_entry.id   AF-A0A521PTH2-F1
#
_cell.length_a   1.000
_cell.length_b   1.000
_cell.length_c   1.000
_cell.angle_alpha   90.00
_cell.angle_beta   90.00
_cell.angle_gamma   90.00
#
_symmetry.space_group_name_H-M   'P 1'
#
loop_
_entity.id
_entity.type
_entity.pdbx_description
1 polymer ?
#
loop_
_entity_poly.entity_id
_entity_poly.type
_entity_poly.pdbx_seq_one_letter_code
_entity_poly.pdbx_strand_id
1 'polypeptide(L)'
;MTPDGLSRRRALLGGGGLALTAGAARAADPDPADGVEDRALIAAARRGQPPVELLERTAGVKPGEGTCLVWGREFLFVARSADAASLSLNDGPARPMRAVVASDYWTRLERLPLGTTHNFAFVAAGRRFGVGSVAGFTPDSHRLPQVPRGSLGPMRSVASLLYGGAVSDYWLYVNAGADERRGAPLMVWFDGAMHVGWRDYRAFRLQAVSDNLVHRGAIPPMVHLLIQPGRGGPGLPLQFPGQQRDNAMRSLQYDAFSDLFARHIETEVLPRVEAEVKLRQDAYSRGAAGQSSGAVAAFKLGWFRPHEFSRVHSTIGSFTGLQPEGADAAPLAIRREARRNLRIWLSDGANDIDLAQDGRADLYAAGSWPLGNIAMAQALKTRLYDFHFRFGNAAHNPAQGGLDLPESLAWLWRGYDPGRTRQTYEPDAAERARPLYRVRISNRDAW
;
A
#
# COMPACT_ATOMS: atom_id res chain seq x y z
N MET A 1 55.71 57.41 12.01
CA MET A 1 55.26 56.58 13.15
C MET A 1 55.61 55.15 12.82
N THR A 2 56.39 54.55 13.70
CA THR A 2 57.19 53.32 13.55
C THR A 2 56.34 52.02 13.45
N PRO A 3 56.98 50.89 13.05
CA PRO A 3 56.39 49.83 12.23
C PRO A 3 56.45 48.42 12.90
N ASP A 4 56.27 47.37 12.08
CA ASP A 4 56.73 45.97 12.23
C ASP A 4 55.75 44.88 12.72
N GLY A 5 55.77 43.74 11.99
CA GLY A 5 56.11 42.47 12.64
C GLY A 5 55.20 41.24 12.46
N LEU A 6 55.54 40.41 11.45
CA LEU A 6 55.82 38.96 11.55
C LEU A 6 54.79 37.94 12.14
N SER A 7 54.32 37.06 11.22
CA SER A 7 54.65 35.62 11.15
C SER A 7 54.45 34.65 12.36
N ARG A 8 53.73 33.55 12.04
CA ARG A 8 53.93 32.11 12.39
C ARG A 8 53.30 31.50 13.67
N ARG A 9 52.52 30.43 13.36
CA ARG A 9 52.55 29.03 13.88
C ARG A 9 51.48 28.54 14.88
N ARG A 10 50.88 27.42 14.43
CA ARG A 10 50.49 26.17 15.11
C ARG A 10 49.29 26.14 16.08
N ALA A 11 48.24 25.49 15.57
CA ALA A 11 47.60 24.28 16.08
C ALA A 11 47.41 24.11 17.59
N LEU A 12 46.14 23.99 18.00
CA LEU A 12 45.70 23.06 19.04
C LEU A 12 44.26 22.60 18.75
N LEU A 13 44.10 21.28 18.89
CA LEU A 13 42.88 20.49 18.75
C LEU A 13 41.89 20.76 19.89
N GLY A 14 40.61 20.56 19.59
CA GLY A 14 39.50 20.50 20.54
C GLY A 14 38.23 20.92 19.80
N GLY A 15 37.41 20.03 19.26
CA GLY A 15 36.72 18.98 19.99
C GLY A 15 35.29 19.47 20.23
N GLY A 16 34.41 19.22 19.27
CA GLY A 16 33.03 19.72 19.31
C GLY A 16 32.23 19.32 18.08
N GLY A 17 32.29 18.05 17.69
CA GLY A 17 31.35 17.51 16.71
C GLY A 17 29.96 17.49 17.33
N LEU A 18 29.04 18.32 16.83
CA LEU A 18 27.62 18.04 16.97
C LEU A 18 27.33 16.82 16.10
N ALA A 19 27.33 15.66 16.76
CA ALA A 19 26.80 14.44 16.22
C ALA A 19 25.32 14.66 15.87
N LEU A 20 25.05 14.84 14.58
CA LEU A 20 23.79 14.44 13.99
C LEU A 20 23.67 12.94 14.25
N THR A 21 22.94 12.58 15.29
CA THR A 21 22.54 11.20 15.55
C THR A 21 21.62 10.78 14.41
N ALA A 22 22.24 10.24 13.36
CA ALA A 22 21.61 9.29 12.48
C ALA A 22 20.99 8.23 13.41
N GLY A 23 19.66 8.28 13.56
CA GLY A 23 18.91 7.23 14.20
C GLY A 23 19.19 5.97 13.40
N ALA A 24 20.13 5.17 13.90
CA ALA A 24 20.36 3.82 13.41
C ALA A 24 19.01 3.13 13.42
N ALA A 25 18.50 2.82 12.24
CA ALA A 25 17.42 1.88 12.08
C ALA A 25 17.89 0.59 12.76
N ARG A 26 17.42 0.35 13.98
CA ARG A 26 17.52 -0.96 14.60
C ARG A 26 16.84 -1.90 13.61
N ALA A 27 17.64 -2.79 13.02
CA ALA A 27 17.13 -3.98 12.38
C ALA A 27 16.27 -4.70 13.42
N ALA A 28 14.95 -4.55 13.31
CA ALA A 28 14.00 -5.34 14.07
C ALA A 28 13.78 -6.62 13.27
N ASP A 29 14.19 -7.74 13.85
CA ASP A 29 13.91 -9.10 13.41
C ASP A 29 12.43 -9.27 13.01
N PRO A 30 12.11 -9.80 11.81
CA PRO A 30 10.74 -10.15 11.49
C PRO A 30 10.43 -11.57 11.97
N ASP A 31 10.17 -11.73 13.26
CA ASP A 31 9.09 -12.65 13.69
C ASP A 31 8.44 -12.18 15.01
N PRO A 32 7.44 -11.28 14.97
CA PRO A 32 6.42 -11.32 15.99
C PRO A 32 5.48 -12.45 15.58
N ALA A 33 5.35 -13.50 16.40
CA ALA A 33 4.24 -14.44 16.30
C ALA A 33 2.94 -13.66 15.99
N ASP A 34 2.42 -13.81 14.76
CA ASP A 34 1.57 -12.79 14.12
C ASP A 34 0.41 -12.35 15.03
N GLY A 35 0.33 -11.05 15.31
CA GLY A 35 -0.74 -10.46 16.11
C GLY A 35 -0.77 -10.83 17.59
N VAL A 36 0.32 -11.35 18.18
CA VAL A 36 0.36 -11.65 19.63
C VAL A 36 0.04 -10.43 20.48
N GLU A 37 0.60 -9.26 20.15
CA GLU A 37 0.30 -8.03 20.89
C GLU A 37 -1.16 -7.58 20.69
N ASP A 38 -1.66 -7.61 19.46
CA ASP A 38 -3.06 -7.28 19.13
C ASP A 38 -4.02 -8.17 19.93
N ARG A 39 -3.73 -9.48 20.01
CA ARG A 39 -4.48 -10.44 20.80
C ARG A 39 -4.41 -10.16 22.30
N ALA A 40 -3.23 -9.82 22.81
CA ALA A 40 -3.04 -9.49 24.23
C ALA A 40 -3.86 -8.25 24.61
N LEU A 41 -3.84 -7.22 23.75
CA LEU A 41 -4.58 -5.98 23.97
C LEU A 41 -6.10 -6.19 23.84
N ILE A 42 -6.57 -6.96 22.84
CA ILE A 42 -7.98 -7.36 22.73
C ILE A 42 -8.43 -8.14 23.97
N ALA A 43 -7.62 -9.07 24.47
CA ALA A 43 -7.93 -9.83 25.67
C ALA A 43 -7.98 -8.93 26.92
N ALA A 44 -7.10 -7.93 27.02
CA ALA A 44 -7.12 -6.95 28.11
C ALA A 44 -8.35 -6.03 28.04
N ALA A 45 -8.71 -5.56 26.84
CA ALA A 45 -9.92 -4.77 26.63
C ALA A 45 -11.20 -5.55 26.97
N ARG A 46 -11.23 -6.87 26.74
CA ARG A 46 -12.35 -7.74 27.17
C ARG A 46 -12.54 -7.74 28.69
N ARG A 47 -11.46 -7.58 29.46
CA ARG A 47 -11.51 -7.42 30.94
C ARG A 47 -11.83 -6.00 31.36
N GLY A 48 -11.86 -5.06 30.43
CA GLY A 48 -12.41 -3.72 30.59
C GLY A 48 -11.39 -2.59 30.74
N GLN A 49 -10.29 -2.79 31.44
CA GLN A 49 -9.23 -1.78 31.56
C GLN A 49 -7.93 -2.33 30.97
N PRO A 50 -7.67 -2.10 29.67
CA PRO A 50 -6.38 -2.43 29.09
C PRO A 50 -5.28 -1.51 29.68
N PRO A 51 -4.07 -2.04 30.00
CA PRO A 51 -2.96 -1.23 30.48
C PRO A 51 -2.56 -0.16 29.45
N VAL A 52 -2.26 1.06 29.93
CA VAL A 52 -1.88 2.19 29.07
C VAL A 52 -0.60 1.89 28.31
N GLU A 53 0.37 1.23 28.94
CA GLU A 53 1.65 0.88 28.31
C GLU A 53 1.45 -0.12 27.16
N LEU A 54 0.43 -0.99 27.26
CA LEU A 54 0.08 -1.92 26.18
C LEU A 54 -0.64 -1.19 25.03
N LEU A 55 -1.49 -0.23 25.34
CA LEU A 55 -2.11 0.64 24.32
C LEU A 55 -1.07 1.45 23.55
N GLU A 56 -0.13 2.09 24.27
CA GLU A 56 0.92 2.91 23.67
C GLU A 56 1.84 2.08 22.77
N ARG A 57 2.26 0.89 23.22
CA ARG A 57 3.14 0.03 22.43
C ARG A 57 2.44 -0.58 21.21
N THR A 58 1.19 -1.04 21.38
CA THR A 58 0.50 -1.84 20.34
C THR A 58 -0.37 -0.99 19.42
N ALA A 59 -1.19 -0.08 19.96
CA ALA A 59 -2.05 0.80 19.16
C ALA A 59 -1.31 2.06 18.69
N GLY A 60 -0.46 2.65 19.54
CA GLY A 60 0.43 3.75 19.18
C GLY A 60 -0.25 5.01 18.64
N VAL A 61 -1.51 5.25 19.01
CA VAL A 61 -2.31 6.37 18.50
C VAL A 61 -1.91 7.69 19.17
N LYS A 62 -1.79 8.75 18.37
CA LYS A 62 -1.52 10.10 18.87
C LYS A 62 -2.83 10.83 19.23
N PRO A 63 -2.78 11.93 20.00
CA PRO A 63 -3.98 12.72 20.29
C PRO A 63 -4.69 13.16 19.00
N GLY A 64 -6.00 12.92 18.92
CA GLY A 64 -6.81 13.20 17.73
C GLY A 64 -6.79 12.10 16.66
N GLU A 65 -6.13 10.97 16.93
CA GLU A 65 -6.10 9.79 16.05
C GLU A 65 -6.86 8.61 16.68
N GLY A 66 -7.10 7.60 15.85
CA GLY A 66 -7.62 6.32 16.31
C GLY A 66 -7.26 5.19 15.35
N THR A 67 -7.46 3.96 15.80
CA THR A 67 -7.15 2.75 15.07
C THR A 67 -8.10 1.61 15.44
N CYS A 68 -8.03 0.51 14.69
CA CYS A 68 -8.75 -0.72 14.99
C CYS A 68 -7.79 -1.92 14.93
N LEU A 69 -7.76 -2.72 15.99
CA LEU A 69 -7.05 -3.99 16.04
C LEU A 69 -8.05 -5.13 15.85
N VAL A 70 -7.68 -6.15 15.08
CA VAL A 70 -8.61 -7.22 14.67
C VAL A 70 -8.05 -8.59 15.01
N TRP A 71 -8.84 -9.39 15.73
CA TRP A 71 -8.57 -10.80 15.94
C TRP A 71 -9.83 -11.64 15.75
N GLY A 72 -9.85 -12.43 14.68
CA GLY A 72 -11.06 -13.16 14.29
C GLY A 72 -12.23 -12.19 14.13
N ARG A 73 -13.30 -12.39 14.91
CA ARG A 73 -14.50 -11.54 14.89
C ARG A 73 -14.45 -10.37 15.88
N GLU A 74 -13.36 -10.19 16.61
CA GLU A 74 -13.24 -9.15 17.63
C GLU A 74 -12.45 -7.96 17.07
N PHE A 75 -13.08 -6.79 17.14
CA PHE A 75 -12.58 -5.53 16.62
C PHE A 75 -12.45 -4.56 17.79
N LEU A 76 -11.21 -4.29 18.19
CA LEU A 76 -10.92 -3.33 19.24
C LEU A 76 -10.60 -1.99 18.61
N PHE A 77 -11.56 -1.08 18.71
CA PHE A 77 -11.39 0.32 18.35
C PHE A 77 -10.71 1.06 19.50
N VAL A 78 -9.65 1.80 19.18
CA VAL A 78 -8.86 2.58 20.13
C VAL A 78 -8.77 4.01 19.59
N ALA A 79 -9.17 4.99 20.40
CA ALA A 79 -9.05 6.41 20.08
C ALA A 79 -8.31 7.12 21.20
N ARG A 80 -7.64 8.22 20.86
CA ARG A 80 -6.98 9.09 21.83
C ARG A 80 -7.55 10.50 21.76
N SER A 81 -8.26 10.91 22.82
CA SER A 81 -9.04 12.14 22.87
C SER A 81 -9.12 12.66 24.31
N ALA A 82 -8.99 13.98 24.48
CA ALA A 82 -9.24 14.64 25.76
C ALA A 82 -10.73 14.61 26.14
N ASP A 83 -11.61 14.61 25.14
CA ASP A 83 -13.06 14.56 25.30
C ASP A 83 -13.59 13.13 25.18
N ALA A 84 -14.78 12.90 25.76
CA ALA A 84 -15.50 11.63 25.63
C ALA A 84 -15.66 11.22 24.17
N ALA A 85 -15.10 10.05 23.83
CA ALA A 85 -15.14 9.52 22.49
C ALA A 85 -16.32 8.55 22.31
N SER A 86 -16.85 8.53 21.09
CA SER A 86 -17.84 7.57 20.61
C SER A 86 -17.41 7.01 19.26
N LEU A 87 -17.93 5.84 18.90
CA LEU A 87 -17.63 5.12 17.68
C LEU A 87 -18.90 5.01 16.82
N SER A 88 -18.84 5.53 15.60
CA SER A 88 -19.80 5.27 14.52
C SER A 88 -19.24 4.14 13.63
N LEU A 89 -20.09 3.19 13.26
CA LEU A 89 -19.77 2.10 12.33
C LEU A 89 -20.76 2.11 11.17
N ASN A 90 -20.26 1.97 9.95
CA ASN A 90 -21.05 1.90 8.72
C ASN A 90 -22.12 3.00 8.63
N ASP A 91 -21.71 4.22 8.97
CA ASP A 91 -22.55 5.43 9.03
C ASP A 91 -23.77 5.34 9.96
N GLY A 92 -23.79 4.34 10.84
CA GLY A 92 -24.75 4.20 11.93
C GLY A 92 -24.50 5.19 13.07
N PRO A 93 -25.43 5.25 14.04
CA PRO A 93 -25.34 6.16 15.18
C PRO A 93 -24.04 5.94 15.96
N ALA A 94 -23.41 7.04 16.37
CA ALA A 94 -22.24 7.00 17.23
C ALA A 94 -22.63 6.44 18.60
N ARG A 95 -21.93 5.40 19.03
CA ARG A 95 -22.19 4.70 20.28
C ARG A 95 -21.02 5.00 21.25
N PRO A 96 -21.21 5.17 22.57
CA PRO A 96 -20.14 5.56 23.49
C PRO A 96 -18.96 4.58 23.52
N MET A 97 -17.75 5.10 23.75
CA MET A 97 -16.56 4.29 24.05
C MET A 97 -16.26 4.33 25.56
N ARG A 98 -15.46 3.36 26.02
CA ARG A 98 -15.07 3.26 27.42
C ARG A 98 -13.76 4.02 27.66
N ALA A 99 -13.76 4.92 28.64
CA ALA A 99 -12.55 5.58 29.12
C ALA A 99 -11.58 4.55 29.74
N VAL A 100 -10.30 4.68 29.39
CA VAL A 100 -9.21 3.97 30.04
C VAL A 100 -8.70 4.84 31.20
N VAL A 101 -8.72 4.28 32.41
CA VAL A 101 -8.44 5.02 33.65
C VAL A 101 -7.08 5.71 33.59
N ALA A 102 -7.02 6.95 34.09
CA ALA A 102 -5.81 7.78 34.16
C ALA A 102 -5.10 7.99 32.81
N SER A 103 -5.87 8.08 31.71
CA SER A 103 -5.33 8.34 30.38
C SER A 103 -6.33 9.09 29.50
N ASP A 104 -5.90 9.48 28.30
CA ASP A 104 -6.72 10.03 27.23
C ASP A 104 -7.17 8.97 26.21
N TYR A 105 -7.03 7.69 26.54
CA TYR A 105 -7.46 6.59 25.69
C TYR A 105 -8.92 6.22 25.92
N TRP A 106 -9.59 5.93 24.80
CA TRP A 106 -10.94 5.42 24.74
C TRP A 106 -10.94 4.14 23.94
N THR A 107 -11.58 3.11 24.47
CA THR A 107 -11.61 1.79 23.83
C THR A 107 -13.01 1.28 23.64
N ARG A 108 -13.18 0.47 22.61
CA ARG A 108 -14.41 -0.25 22.39
C ARG A 108 -14.21 -1.53 21.62
N LEU A 109 -14.67 -2.62 22.22
CA LEU A 109 -14.63 -3.94 21.62
C LEU A 109 -15.98 -4.25 20.96
N GLU A 110 -15.97 -4.55 19.67
CA GLU A 110 -17.14 -4.94 18.89
C GLU A 110 -16.95 -6.34 18.29
N ARG A 111 -18.05 -7.06 18.07
CA ARG A 111 -18.03 -8.30 17.30
C ARG A 111 -18.67 -8.08 15.94
N LEU A 112 -17.85 -8.05 14.88
CA LEU A 112 -18.33 -7.72 13.53
C LEU A 112 -18.29 -8.93 12.58
N PRO A 113 -19.08 -8.92 11.50
CA PRO A 113 -19.01 -9.91 10.41
C PRO A 113 -17.64 -9.94 9.71
N LEU A 114 -17.28 -11.13 9.21
CA LEU A 114 -16.12 -11.36 8.33
C LEU A 114 -16.56 -11.39 6.86
N GLY A 115 -15.61 -11.40 5.94
CA GLY A 115 -15.85 -11.36 4.49
C GLY A 115 -16.30 -9.99 3.98
N THR A 116 -16.15 -8.94 4.77
CA THR A 116 -16.60 -7.59 4.43
C THR A 116 -15.74 -6.54 5.13
N THR A 117 -15.77 -5.31 4.62
CA THR A 117 -15.14 -4.15 5.25
C THR A 117 -16.16 -3.40 6.12
N HIS A 118 -15.69 -2.79 7.19
CA HIS A 118 -16.50 -1.94 8.07
C HIS A 118 -15.93 -0.54 8.08
N ASN A 119 -16.71 0.44 7.65
CA ASN A 119 -16.36 1.84 7.80
C ASN A 119 -16.54 2.25 9.25
N PHE A 120 -15.67 3.12 9.74
CA PHE A 120 -15.75 3.64 11.08
C PHE A 120 -15.31 5.11 11.13
N ALA A 121 -15.82 5.80 12.14
CA ALA A 121 -15.36 7.11 12.54
C ALA A 121 -15.47 7.25 14.05
N PHE A 122 -14.50 7.92 14.64
CA PHE A 122 -14.59 8.36 16.02
C PHE A 122 -15.26 9.73 16.09
N VAL A 123 -15.98 10.00 17.16
CA VAL A 123 -16.62 11.29 17.41
C VAL A 123 -16.29 11.75 18.82
N ALA A 124 -15.74 12.95 18.94
CA ALA A 124 -15.45 13.63 20.20
C ALA A 124 -15.77 15.12 20.06
N ALA A 125 -16.38 15.72 21.09
CA ALA A 125 -16.85 17.12 21.05
C ALA A 125 -17.66 17.48 19.79
N GLY A 126 -18.49 16.56 19.29
CA GLY A 126 -19.31 16.75 18.08
C GLY A 126 -18.54 16.69 16.76
N ARG A 127 -17.22 16.42 16.77
CA ARG A 127 -16.37 16.36 15.58
C ARG A 127 -15.96 14.93 15.27
N ARG A 128 -16.01 14.56 13.98
CA ARG A 128 -15.50 13.27 13.48
C ARG A 128 -13.98 13.31 13.36
N PHE A 129 -13.31 12.21 13.70
CA PHE A 129 -11.87 12.00 13.49
C PHE A 129 -11.54 10.51 13.32
N GLY A 130 -10.31 10.21 12.88
CA GLY A 130 -9.86 8.84 12.67
C GLY A 130 -10.79 8.02 11.77
N VAL A 131 -11.29 8.63 10.69
CA VAL A 131 -12.19 8.00 9.74
C VAL A 131 -11.42 6.96 8.92
N GLY A 132 -12.00 5.79 8.70
CA GLY A 132 -11.40 4.75 7.89
C GLY A 132 -12.27 3.53 7.72
N SER A 133 -11.70 2.48 7.14
CA SER A 133 -12.29 1.15 7.05
C SER A 133 -11.41 0.10 7.73
N VAL A 134 -12.00 -1.00 8.17
CA VAL A 134 -11.28 -2.16 8.69
C VAL A 134 -11.80 -3.44 8.04
N ALA A 135 -10.89 -4.36 7.73
CA ALA A 135 -11.23 -5.62 7.09
C ALA A 135 -11.69 -6.67 8.11
N GLY A 136 -12.85 -7.27 7.88
CA GLY A 136 -13.19 -8.57 8.46
C GLY A 136 -12.61 -9.68 7.61
N PHE A 137 -11.32 -9.98 7.81
CA PHE A 137 -10.61 -10.99 7.03
C PHE A 137 -11.29 -12.37 7.06
N THR A 138 -11.26 -13.07 5.94
CA THR A 138 -11.69 -14.47 5.83
C THR A 138 -10.57 -15.41 6.28
N PRO A 139 -10.84 -16.71 6.52
CA PRO A 139 -9.82 -17.67 6.91
C PRO A 139 -8.61 -17.73 5.96
N ASP A 140 -8.82 -17.49 4.66
CA ASP A 140 -7.77 -17.49 3.63
C ASP A 140 -6.70 -16.40 3.84
N SER A 141 -7.01 -15.36 4.62
CA SER A 141 -6.09 -14.28 4.97
C SER A 141 -5.32 -14.53 6.27
N HIS A 142 -5.41 -15.73 6.85
CA HIS A 142 -4.69 -16.09 8.07
C HIS A 142 -3.68 -17.18 7.80
N ARG A 143 -2.55 -17.16 8.51
CA ARG A 143 -1.55 -18.24 8.45
C ARG A 143 -2.20 -19.56 8.90
N LEU A 144 -2.01 -20.60 8.10
CA LEU A 144 -2.49 -21.94 8.37
C LEU A 144 -1.33 -22.84 8.81
N PRO A 145 -1.44 -23.61 9.92
CA PRO A 145 -0.32 -24.39 10.46
C PRO A 145 0.30 -25.42 9.49
N GLN A 146 -0.49 -25.97 8.58
CA GLN A 146 -0.07 -26.98 7.61
C GLN A 146 0.54 -26.41 6.33
N VAL A 147 0.47 -25.09 6.13
CA VAL A 147 0.94 -24.43 4.92
C VAL A 147 2.44 -24.13 5.04
N PRO A 148 3.28 -24.61 4.11
CA PRO A 148 4.70 -24.27 4.09
C PRO A 148 4.91 -22.76 3.99
N ARG A 149 5.70 -22.20 4.92
CA ARG A 149 5.99 -20.78 4.97
C ARG A 149 7.08 -20.42 3.96
N GLY A 150 6.90 -19.32 3.24
CA GLY A 150 7.98 -18.68 2.50
C GLY A 150 9.06 -18.07 3.41
N SER A 151 10.09 -17.49 2.79
CA SER A 151 11.17 -16.81 3.50
C SER A 151 11.24 -15.33 3.13
N LEU A 152 11.20 -14.46 4.14
CA LEU A 152 11.51 -13.04 3.98
C LEU A 152 13.02 -12.83 4.14
N GLY A 153 13.66 -12.32 3.09
CA GLY A 153 15.06 -11.94 3.12
C GLY A 153 15.32 -10.65 3.90
N PRO A 154 16.57 -10.39 4.28
CA PRO A 154 16.98 -9.11 4.88
C PRO A 154 16.72 -7.92 3.96
N MET A 155 16.64 -6.72 4.56
CA MET A 155 16.55 -5.47 3.80
C MET A 155 17.80 -5.26 2.93
N ARG A 156 17.58 -4.76 1.72
CA ARG A 156 18.58 -4.32 0.74
C ARG A 156 18.30 -2.88 0.35
N SER A 157 19.27 -2.23 -0.29
CA SER A 157 19.12 -0.88 -0.83
C SER A 157 19.72 -0.77 -2.22
N VAL A 158 19.12 0.06 -3.06
CA VAL A 158 19.61 0.37 -4.41
C VAL A 158 19.55 1.87 -4.66
N ALA A 159 20.66 2.45 -5.11
CA ALA A 159 20.73 3.85 -5.51
C ALA A 159 20.34 4.00 -6.98
N SER A 160 19.53 5.01 -7.28
CA SER A 160 19.05 5.30 -8.63
C SER A 160 19.84 6.44 -9.26
N LEU A 161 20.41 6.21 -10.44
CA LEU A 161 21.00 7.29 -11.24
C LEU A 161 19.91 8.12 -11.92
N LEU A 162 18.83 7.47 -12.35
CA LEU A 162 17.66 8.13 -12.95
C LEU A 162 16.95 9.11 -12.01
N TYR A 163 17.02 8.85 -10.70
CA TYR A 163 16.50 9.73 -9.65
C TYR A 163 17.60 10.42 -8.86
N GLY A 164 18.69 10.80 -9.53
CA GLY A 164 19.70 11.70 -8.98
C GLY A 164 20.32 11.22 -7.69
N GLY A 165 20.59 9.92 -7.57
CA GLY A 165 21.19 9.25 -6.41
C GLY A 165 20.21 8.87 -5.30
N ALA A 166 18.90 8.99 -5.51
CA ALA A 166 17.90 8.55 -4.52
C ALA A 166 18.04 7.06 -4.22
N VAL A 167 17.88 6.67 -2.96
CA VAL A 167 18.05 5.28 -2.50
C VAL A 167 16.71 4.66 -2.16
N SER A 168 16.38 3.53 -2.80
CA SER A 168 15.20 2.73 -2.53
C SER A 168 15.60 1.50 -1.71
N ASP A 169 14.89 1.25 -0.61
CA ASP A 169 15.02 0.00 0.14
C ASP A 169 14.08 -1.07 -0.40
N TYR A 170 14.50 -2.32 -0.36
CA TYR A 170 13.65 -3.45 -0.75
C TYR A 170 13.91 -4.71 0.07
N TRP A 171 12.93 -5.62 0.02
CA TRP A 171 12.99 -6.97 0.57
C TRP A 171 12.53 -7.96 -0.50
N LEU A 172 12.99 -9.20 -0.39
CA LEU A 172 12.49 -10.32 -1.18
C LEU A 172 11.73 -11.28 -0.27
N TYR A 173 10.47 -11.55 -0.59
CA TYR A 173 9.73 -12.65 0.01
C TYR A 173 9.60 -13.76 -1.02
N VAL A 174 10.11 -14.95 -0.69
CA VAL A 174 10.15 -16.10 -1.62
C VAL A 174 9.20 -17.16 -1.09
N ASN A 175 8.15 -17.50 -1.85
CA ASN A 175 7.25 -18.59 -1.45
C ASN A 175 8.01 -19.92 -1.40
N ALA A 176 7.57 -20.82 -0.52
CA ALA A 176 8.05 -22.19 -0.51
C ALA A 176 7.84 -22.86 -1.89
N GLY A 177 8.89 -23.47 -2.44
CA GLY A 177 8.85 -24.16 -3.73
C GLY A 177 9.02 -23.26 -4.97
N ALA A 178 9.47 -22.01 -4.80
CA ALA A 178 9.85 -21.16 -5.93
C ALA A 178 10.91 -21.84 -6.83
N ASP A 179 10.72 -21.78 -8.16
CA ASP A 179 11.57 -22.51 -9.12
C ASP A 179 12.88 -21.77 -9.39
N GLU A 180 13.93 -22.15 -8.67
CA GLU A 180 15.28 -21.59 -8.84
C GLU A 180 15.98 -22.08 -10.12
N ARG A 181 15.45 -23.11 -10.80
CA ARG A 181 16.08 -23.70 -11.99
C ARG A 181 15.63 -23.02 -13.27
N ARG A 182 14.33 -22.87 -13.48
CA ARG A 182 13.75 -22.15 -14.64
C ARG A 182 13.57 -20.66 -14.37
N GLY A 183 13.65 -20.25 -13.11
CA GLY A 183 13.34 -18.91 -12.64
C GLY A 183 11.91 -18.84 -12.12
N ALA A 184 11.72 -18.13 -11.01
CA ALA A 184 10.43 -17.93 -10.39
C ALA A 184 9.67 -16.78 -11.08
N PRO A 185 8.32 -16.85 -11.15
CA PRO A 185 7.51 -15.68 -11.43
C PRO A 185 7.77 -14.57 -10.41
N LEU A 186 7.53 -13.33 -10.80
CA LEU A 186 7.76 -12.14 -9.98
C LEU A 186 6.46 -11.35 -9.79
N MET A 187 6.22 -10.91 -8.57
CA MET A 187 5.26 -9.85 -8.26
C MET A 187 5.95 -8.70 -7.53
N VAL A 188 5.96 -7.50 -8.11
CA VAL A 188 6.52 -6.29 -7.48
C VAL A 188 5.45 -5.62 -6.63
N TRP A 189 5.76 -5.24 -5.39
CA TRP A 189 4.87 -4.57 -4.45
C TRP A 189 5.48 -3.23 -4.06
N PHE A 190 4.80 -2.15 -4.41
CA PHE A 190 5.20 -0.79 -4.04
C PHE A 190 4.81 -0.46 -2.60
N ASP A 191 5.49 0.52 -2.00
CA ASP A 191 5.44 0.79 -0.55
C ASP A 191 5.84 -0.46 0.27
N GLY A 192 6.92 -1.12 -0.14
CA GLY A 192 7.32 -2.47 0.28
C GLY A 192 7.29 -2.76 1.79
N ALA A 193 7.64 -1.80 2.65
CA ALA A 193 7.61 -2.06 4.10
C ALA A 193 6.20 -2.25 4.67
N MET A 194 5.14 -1.88 3.94
CA MET A 194 3.76 -2.21 4.30
C MET A 194 3.48 -3.72 4.24
N HIS A 195 4.36 -4.48 3.60
CA HIS A 195 4.27 -5.92 3.38
C HIS A 195 5.31 -6.70 4.21
N VAL A 196 5.87 -6.06 5.25
CA VAL A 196 6.88 -6.64 6.15
C VAL A 196 6.41 -6.60 7.60
N GLY A 197 6.51 -7.76 8.28
CA GLY A 197 6.25 -7.91 9.71
C GLY A 197 4.83 -7.49 10.12
N TRP A 198 4.71 -6.78 11.26
CA TRP A 198 3.42 -6.37 11.80
C TRP A 198 2.61 -5.45 10.86
N ARG A 199 3.28 -4.71 9.97
CA ARG A 199 2.59 -3.85 8.99
C ARG A 199 1.83 -4.68 7.99
N ASP A 200 2.43 -5.77 7.50
CA ASP A 200 1.74 -6.73 6.62
C ASP A 200 0.53 -7.33 7.31
N TYR A 201 0.73 -7.81 8.55
CA TYR A 201 -0.31 -8.42 9.36
C TYR A 201 -1.57 -7.55 9.52
N ARG A 202 -1.38 -6.23 9.66
CA ARG A 202 -2.47 -5.25 9.83
C ARG A 202 -3.00 -4.68 8.52
N ALA A 203 -2.32 -4.90 7.39
CA ALA A 203 -2.69 -4.36 6.08
C ALA A 203 -3.16 -5.46 5.13
N PHE A 204 -2.27 -5.98 4.28
CA PHE A 204 -2.63 -6.92 3.22
C PHE A 204 -2.59 -8.38 3.64
N ARG A 205 -1.74 -8.71 4.62
CA ARG A 205 -1.37 -10.09 4.97
C ARG A 205 -0.82 -10.86 3.78
N LEU A 206 -0.04 -10.18 2.96
CA LEU A 206 0.50 -10.68 1.71
C LEU A 206 1.21 -12.01 1.88
N GLN A 207 2.07 -12.14 2.89
CA GLN A 207 2.89 -13.34 3.07
C GLN A 207 2.02 -14.58 3.37
N ALA A 208 1.05 -14.43 4.28
CA ALA A 208 0.13 -15.51 4.64
C ALA A 208 -0.80 -15.87 3.48
N VAL A 209 -1.36 -14.86 2.80
CA VAL A 209 -2.24 -15.07 1.64
C VAL A 209 -1.48 -15.76 0.51
N SER A 210 -0.28 -15.28 0.15
CA SER A 210 0.48 -15.87 -0.96
C SER A 210 0.85 -17.33 -0.69
N ASP A 211 1.32 -17.66 0.51
CA ASP A 211 1.61 -19.05 0.89
C ASP A 211 0.37 -19.94 0.84
N ASN A 212 -0.77 -19.47 1.37
CA ASN A 212 -2.03 -20.21 1.33
C ASN A 212 -2.48 -20.48 -0.13
N LEU A 213 -2.35 -19.48 -1.01
CA LEU A 213 -2.68 -19.59 -2.43
C LEU A 213 -1.74 -20.54 -3.16
N VAL A 214 -0.45 -20.52 -2.85
CA VAL A 214 0.56 -21.44 -3.39
C VAL A 214 0.27 -22.87 -2.95
N HIS A 215 0.01 -23.08 -1.66
CA HIS A 215 -0.26 -24.40 -1.10
C HIS A 215 -1.46 -25.08 -1.75
N ARG A 216 -2.52 -24.33 -2.07
CA ARG A 216 -3.71 -24.85 -2.76
C ARG A 216 -3.60 -24.85 -4.29
N GLY A 217 -2.46 -24.45 -4.85
CA GLY A 217 -2.22 -24.41 -6.30
C GLY A 217 -3.01 -23.31 -7.05
N ALA A 218 -3.49 -22.28 -6.36
CA ALA A 218 -4.23 -21.18 -6.97
C ALA A 218 -3.33 -20.15 -7.66
N ILE A 219 -2.08 -20.01 -7.19
CA ILE A 219 -1.02 -19.21 -7.82
C ILE A 219 0.28 -20.04 -7.84
N PRO A 220 1.23 -19.78 -8.76
CA PRO A 220 2.51 -20.46 -8.72
C PRO A 220 3.35 -19.99 -7.52
N PRO A 221 4.23 -20.84 -6.96
CA PRO A 221 5.29 -20.36 -6.07
C PRO A 221 6.10 -19.26 -6.77
N MET A 222 6.24 -18.08 -6.15
CA MET A 222 6.83 -16.91 -6.78
C MET A 222 7.74 -16.12 -5.84
N VAL A 223 8.44 -15.15 -6.41
CA VAL A 223 9.18 -14.13 -5.67
C VAL A 223 8.35 -12.86 -5.61
N HIS A 224 8.24 -12.29 -4.42
CA HIS A 224 7.65 -10.98 -4.19
C HIS A 224 8.76 -9.96 -3.92
N LEU A 225 8.95 -9.00 -4.82
CA LEU A 225 9.84 -7.85 -4.60
C LEU A 225 9.07 -6.75 -3.87
N LEU A 226 9.41 -6.48 -2.62
CA LEU A 226 8.76 -5.47 -1.79
C LEU A 226 9.63 -4.22 -1.78
N ILE A 227 9.31 -3.18 -2.55
CA ILE A 227 10.19 -2.03 -2.78
C ILE A 227 9.57 -0.70 -2.30
N GLN A 228 10.36 0.10 -1.60
CA GLN A 228 10.03 1.47 -1.21
C GLN A 228 10.32 2.47 -2.34
N PRO A 229 9.66 3.65 -2.34
CA PRO A 229 10.14 4.75 -3.15
C PRO A 229 11.53 5.19 -2.68
N GLY A 230 12.24 5.90 -3.55
CA GLY A 230 13.54 6.46 -3.25
C GLY A 230 13.47 7.53 -2.16
N ARG A 231 14.54 7.66 -1.38
CA ARG A 231 14.76 8.78 -0.46
C ARG A 231 16.11 9.45 -0.74
N GLY A 232 16.18 10.77 -0.51
CA GLY A 232 17.40 11.55 -0.66
C GLY A 232 17.89 11.70 -2.11
N GLY A 233 19.20 11.82 -2.29
CA GLY A 233 19.87 12.08 -3.57
C GLY A 233 20.21 13.56 -3.80
N PRO A 234 21.34 13.90 -4.47
CA PRO A 234 21.67 15.28 -4.83
C PRO A 234 20.68 15.95 -5.82
N GLY A 235 19.89 15.17 -6.57
CA GLY A 235 18.95 15.66 -7.58
C GLY A 235 17.48 15.73 -7.14
N LEU A 236 17.19 16.00 -5.86
CA LEU A 236 15.82 16.01 -5.31
C LEU A 236 14.85 16.88 -6.15
N PRO A 237 13.60 16.44 -6.36
CA PRO A 237 12.60 17.25 -7.04
C PRO A 237 12.31 18.56 -6.29
N LEU A 238 11.84 19.56 -7.04
CA LEU A 238 11.33 20.82 -6.50
C LEU A 238 10.26 20.53 -5.43
N GLN A 239 10.41 21.14 -4.26
CA GLN A 239 9.40 21.08 -3.20
C GLN A 239 8.30 22.11 -3.53
N PHE A 240 7.06 21.64 -3.68
CA PHE A 240 5.91 22.56 -3.75
C PHE A 240 5.51 23.01 -2.33
N PRO A 241 5.03 24.26 -2.12
CA PRO A 241 4.54 24.73 -0.83
C PRO A 241 3.50 23.76 -0.23
N GLY A 242 3.71 23.34 1.02
CA GLY A 242 2.83 22.39 1.70
C GLY A 242 3.20 20.90 1.55
N GLN A 243 4.14 20.55 0.65
CA GLN A 243 4.62 19.16 0.56
C GLN A 243 5.63 18.83 1.68
N GLN A 244 5.39 17.70 2.36
CA GLN A 244 6.39 17.09 3.22
C GLN A 244 7.53 16.54 2.36
N ARG A 245 8.77 16.93 2.70
CA ARG A 245 10.00 16.56 1.97
C ARG A 245 10.14 15.05 1.76
N ASP A 246 9.64 14.26 2.70
CA ASP A 246 9.74 12.79 2.69
C ASP A 246 8.82 12.12 1.65
N ASN A 247 7.78 12.81 1.14
CA ASN A 247 6.82 12.26 0.18
C ASN A 247 7.02 12.74 -1.26
N ALA A 248 7.83 13.78 -1.48
CA ALA A 248 8.02 14.37 -2.81
C ALA A 248 8.60 13.35 -3.81
N MET A 249 9.59 12.55 -3.40
CA MET A 249 10.16 11.52 -4.26
C MET A 249 9.17 10.39 -4.55
N ARG A 250 8.37 9.97 -3.55
CA ARG A 250 7.30 8.99 -3.77
C ARG A 250 6.33 9.48 -4.84
N SER A 251 5.86 10.73 -4.73
CA SER A 251 4.91 11.25 -5.72
C SER A 251 5.54 11.42 -7.10
N LEU A 252 6.78 11.92 -7.20
CA LEU A 252 7.49 11.99 -8.47
C LEU A 252 7.63 10.61 -9.12
N GLN A 253 8.09 9.61 -8.37
CA GLN A 253 8.31 8.27 -8.87
C GLN A 253 7.00 7.58 -9.24
N TYR A 254 5.97 7.69 -8.40
CA TYR A 254 4.77 6.89 -8.53
C TYR A 254 3.67 7.56 -9.33
N ASP A 255 3.44 8.86 -9.17
CA ASP A 255 2.28 9.56 -9.74
C ASP A 255 2.56 10.21 -11.11
N ALA A 256 3.82 10.57 -11.43
CA ALA A 256 4.15 11.16 -12.73
C ALA A 256 3.92 10.15 -13.86
N PHE A 257 3.09 10.48 -14.85
CA PHE A 257 2.69 9.56 -15.91
C PHE A 257 3.72 9.52 -17.05
N SER A 258 4.92 9.01 -16.72
CA SER A 258 6.03 8.82 -17.64
C SER A 258 6.69 7.44 -17.49
N ASP A 259 7.53 7.06 -18.45
CA ASP A 259 8.24 5.77 -18.42
C ASP A 259 9.45 5.74 -17.46
N LEU A 260 9.83 6.89 -16.88
CA LEU A 260 11.06 7.04 -16.10
C LEU A 260 11.11 6.06 -14.92
N PHE A 261 10.01 5.92 -14.19
CA PHE A 261 9.95 5.02 -13.03
C PHE A 261 9.97 3.54 -13.45
N ALA A 262 9.27 3.19 -14.53
CA ALA A 262 9.30 1.84 -15.05
C ALA A 262 10.71 1.46 -15.53
N ARG A 263 11.44 2.40 -16.14
CA ARG A 263 12.85 2.25 -16.50
C ARG A 263 13.74 2.06 -15.27
N HIS A 264 13.53 2.82 -14.20
CA HIS A 264 14.26 2.61 -12.93
C HIS A 264 14.10 1.18 -12.42
N ILE A 265 12.88 0.64 -12.38
CA ILE A 265 12.66 -0.75 -11.97
C ILE A 265 13.38 -1.72 -12.92
N GLU A 266 13.22 -1.56 -14.24
CA GLU A 266 13.79 -2.45 -15.25
C GLU A 266 15.33 -2.44 -15.27
N THR A 267 15.96 -1.26 -15.23
CA THR A 267 17.40 -1.12 -15.53
C THR A 267 18.27 -1.01 -14.29
N GLU A 268 17.73 -0.65 -13.13
CA GLU A 268 18.51 -0.43 -11.91
C GLU A 268 18.13 -1.41 -10.79
N VAL A 269 16.85 -1.76 -10.66
CA VAL A 269 16.36 -2.63 -9.58
C VAL A 269 16.40 -4.11 -9.96
N LEU A 270 15.76 -4.50 -11.07
CA LEU A 270 15.68 -5.91 -11.47
C LEU A 270 17.05 -6.58 -11.62
N PRO A 271 18.09 -5.96 -12.22
CA PRO A 271 19.40 -6.59 -12.30
C PRO A 271 20.04 -6.89 -10.94
N ARG A 272 19.71 -6.12 -9.90
CA ARG A 272 20.17 -6.39 -8.52
C ARG A 272 19.44 -7.58 -7.93
N VAL A 273 18.13 -7.64 -8.11
CA VAL A 273 17.29 -8.75 -7.63
C VAL A 273 17.69 -10.06 -8.33
N GLU A 274 17.94 -10.01 -9.64
CA GLU A 274 18.31 -11.17 -10.45
C GLU A 274 19.71 -11.72 -10.16
N ALA A 275 20.56 -10.91 -9.52
CA ALA A 275 21.83 -11.38 -8.98
C ALA A 275 21.66 -12.20 -7.69
N GLU A 276 20.53 -12.05 -6.97
CA GLU A 276 20.23 -12.78 -5.73
C GLU A 276 19.31 -13.99 -5.98
N VAL A 277 18.36 -13.88 -6.90
CA VAL A 277 17.37 -14.92 -7.20
C VAL A 277 17.13 -15.10 -8.69
N LYS A 278 16.92 -16.33 -9.14
CA LYS A 278 16.60 -16.59 -10.56
C LYS A 278 15.14 -16.24 -10.83
N LEU A 279 14.90 -15.28 -11.72
CA LEU A 279 13.56 -14.86 -12.13
C LEU A 279 13.29 -15.19 -13.59
N ARG A 280 12.01 -15.39 -13.89
CA ARG A 280 11.52 -15.41 -15.27
C ARG A 280 11.63 -14.01 -15.86
N GLN A 281 11.98 -13.95 -17.15
CA GLN A 281 12.22 -12.71 -17.89
C GLN A 281 11.04 -12.30 -18.79
N ASP A 282 10.00 -13.12 -18.86
CA ASP A 282 8.84 -12.84 -19.70
C ASP A 282 7.75 -12.05 -18.96
N ALA A 283 7.10 -11.10 -19.65
CA ALA A 283 5.92 -10.40 -19.15
C ALA A 283 4.81 -11.32 -18.62
N TYR A 284 4.67 -12.51 -19.20
CA TYR A 284 3.71 -13.51 -18.75
C TYR A 284 4.03 -14.10 -17.38
N SER A 285 5.19 -13.82 -16.80
CA SER A 285 5.58 -14.29 -15.48
C SER A 285 5.88 -13.16 -14.51
N ARG A 286 5.52 -11.92 -14.87
CA ARG A 286 5.80 -10.72 -14.09
C ARG A 286 4.54 -9.89 -13.90
N GLY A 287 4.33 -9.43 -12.67
CA GLY A 287 3.26 -8.52 -12.30
C GLY A 287 3.72 -7.46 -11.31
N ALA A 288 2.87 -6.45 -11.13
CA ALA A 288 3.09 -5.35 -10.19
C ALA A 288 1.80 -5.02 -9.43
N ALA A 289 1.95 -4.63 -8.17
CA ALA A 289 0.89 -4.33 -7.24
C ALA A 289 1.20 -3.06 -6.43
N GLY A 290 0.16 -2.33 -6.08
CA GLY A 290 0.26 -1.29 -5.08
C GLY A 290 -1.07 -0.65 -4.72
N GLN A 291 -0.98 0.26 -3.75
CA GLN A 291 -2.10 1.02 -3.21
C GLN A 291 -1.88 2.51 -3.49
N SER A 292 -2.92 3.28 -3.80
CA SER A 292 -2.81 4.73 -4.00
C SER A 292 -1.77 5.03 -5.09
N SER A 293 -0.75 5.86 -4.84
CA SER A 293 0.33 6.08 -5.82
C SER A 293 1.07 4.79 -6.20
N GLY A 294 1.22 3.84 -5.28
CA GLY A 294 1.77 2.52 -5.61
C GLY A 294 0.94 1.77 -6.68
N ALA A 295 -0.37 2.03 -6.74
CA ALA A 295 -1.24 1.46 -7.77
C ALA A 295 -0.98 2.10 -9.15
N VAL A 296 -0.70 3.40 -9.18
CA VAL A 296 -0.24 4.09 -10.39
C VAL A 296 1.11 3.55 -10.83
N ALA A 297 2.05 3.37 -9.90
CA ALA A 297 3.35 2.76 -10.19
C ALA A 297 3.20 1.36 -10.82
N ALA A 298 2.32 0.51 -10.26
CA ALA A 298 2.00 -0.80 -10.81
C ALA A 298 1.40 -0.73 -12.22
N PHE A 299 0.46 0.19 -12.45
CA PHE A 299 -0.09 0.40 -13.78
C PHE A 299 0.99 0.86 -14.79
N LYS A 300 1.84 1.81 -14.40
CA LYS A 300 2.92 2.34 -15.26
C LYS A 300 3.92 1.27 -15.67
N LEU A 301 4.27 0.33 -14.78
CA LEU A 301 5.13 -0.80 -15.13
C LEU A 301 4.53 -1.62 -16.28
N GLY A 302 3.26 -2.04 -16.16
CA GLY A 302 2.58 -2.75 -17.25
C GLY A 302 2.40 -1.90 -18.50
N TRP A 303 2.09 -0.61 -18.35
CA TRP A 303 1.79 0.30 -19.45
C TRP A 303 3.00 0.65 -20.32
N PHE A 304 4.13 0.98 -19.67
CA PHE A 304 5.36 1.44 -20.33
C PHE A 304 6.39 0.33 -20.56
N ARG A 305 6.24 -0.84 -19.91
CA ARG A 305 7.07 -2.03 -20.13
C ARG A 305 6.20 -3.28 -20.35
N PRO A 306 5.32 -3.29 -21.36
CA PRO A 306 4.39 -4.40 -21.60
C PRO A 306 5.08 -5.71 -22.03
N HIS A 307 6.36 -5.65 -22.41
CA HIS A 307 7.19 -6.83 -22.68
C HIS A 307 7.79 -7.46 -21.41
N GLU A 308 7.91 -6.67 -20.33
CA GLU A 308 8.40 -7.11 -19.03
C GLU A 308 7.29 -7.36 -18.00
N PHE A 309 6.16 -6.66 -18.08
CA PHE A 309 5.08 -6.78 -17.09
C PHE A 309 3.73 -6.85 -17.78
N SER A 310 2.91 -7.83 -17.39
CA SER A 310 1.56 -7.97 -17.97
C SER A 310 0.42 -8.13 -16.97
N ARG A 311 0.73 -8.14 -15.67
CA ARG A 311 -0.25 -8.25 -14.59
C ARG A 311 -0.19 -7.02 -13.69
N VAL A 312 -1.33 -6.38 -13.47
CA VAL A 312 -1.44 -5.19 -12.61
C VAL A 312 -2.47 -5.44 -11.53
N HIS A 313 -2.12 -5.18 -10.28
CA HIS A 313 -3.03 -5.17 -9.15
C HIS A 313 -3.08 -3.75 -8.53
N SER A 314 -4.22 -3.09 -8.69
CA SER A 314 -4.45 -1.71 -8.29
C SER A 314 -5.55 -1.62 -7.24
N THR A 315 -5.24 -1.08 -6.07
CA THR A 315 -6.23 -0.80 -5.01
C THR A 315 -6.21 0.69 -4.68
N ILE A 316 -7.39 1.32 -4.62
CA ILE A 316 -7.59 2.74 -4.29
C ILE A 316 -6.60 3.66 -5.02
N GLY A 317 -6.43 3.45 -6.32
CA GLY A 317 -5.32 4.03 -7.09
C GLY A 317 -5.48 5.53 -7.33
N SER A 318 -4.39 6.29 -7.19
CA SER A 318 -4.37 7.75 -7.40
C SER A 318 -4.30 8.13 -8.88
N PHE A 319 -5.28 7.67 -9.68
CA PHE A 319 -5.44 8.07 -11.08
C PHE A 319 -6.01 9.50 -11.17
N THR A 320 -5.25 10.43 -10.60
CA THR A 320 -5.61 11.80 -10.26
C THR A 320 -4.43 12.74 -10.58
N GLY A 321 -4.67 14.05 -10.52
CA GLY A 321 -3.70 15.10 -10.85
C GLY A 321 -2.69 15.39 -9.75
N LEU A 322 -2.10 14.36 -9.12
CA LEU A 322 -1.08 14.53 -8.07
C LEU A 322 0.26 15.10 -8.59
N GLN A 323 0.47 15.07 -9.91
CA GLN A 323 1.61 15.64 -10.61
C GLN A 323 1.11 16.47 -11.80
N PRO A 324 1.88 17.47 -12.28
CA PRO A 324 1.51 18.25 -13.46
C PRO A 324 1.21 17.36 -14.68
N GLU A 325 2.11 16.43 -14.99
CA GLU A 325 1.84 15.30 -15.89
C GLU A 325 1.40 14.07 -15.06
N GLY A 326 0.17 14.13 -14.56
CA GLY A 326 -0.39 13.19 -13.60
C GLY A 326 -1.02 11.92 -14.18
N ALA A 327 -1.37 11.03 -13.28
CA ALA A 327 -1.96 9.73 -13.60
C ALA A 327 -3.43 9.79 -14.05
N ASP A 328 -4.07 10.95 -13.91
CA ASP A 328 -5.36 11.28 -14.54
C ASP A 328 -5.31 11.21 -16.08
N ALA A 329 -4.12 11.24 -16.67
CA ALA A 329 -3.92 10.98 -18.10
C ALA A 329 -4.11 9.49 -18.48
N ALA A 330 -4.01 8.55 -17.54
CA ALA A 330 -4.03 7.10 -17.84
C ALA A 330 -5.32 6.61 -18.53
N PRO A 331 -6.54 7.00 -18.09
CA PRO A 331 -7.77 6.66 -18.80
C PRO A 331 -7.80 7.15 -20.26
N LEU A 332 -7.19 8.30 -20.54
CA LEU A 332 -7.14 8.86 -21.89
C LEU A 332 -6.15 8.09 -22.76
N ALA A 333 -4.97 7.77 -22.22
CA ALA A 333 -3.95 6.95 -22.87
C ALA A 333 -4.52 5.56 -23.26
N ILE A 334 -5.27 4.92 -22.36
CA ILE A 334 -5.96 3.65 -22.63
C ILE A 334 -6.86 3.73 -23.87
N ARG A 335 -7.63 4.82 -23.99
CA ARG A 335 -8.60 4.99 -25.08
C ARG A 335 -7.94 5.28 -26.43
N ARG A 336 -6.87 6.09 -26.43
CA ARG A 336 -6.29 6.65 -27.67
C ARG A 336 -5.13 5.86 -28.24
N GLU A 337 -4.37 5.17 -27.39
CA GLU A 337 -3.15 4.51 -27.83
C GLU A 337 -3.37 3.04 -28.23
N ALA A 338 -2.32 2.43 -28.77
CA ALA A 338 -2.29 1.00 -29.04
C ALA A 338 -2.57 0.19 -27.75
N ARG A 339 -3.36 -0.87 -27.89
CA ARG A 339 -3.72 -1.74 -26.77
C ARG A 339 -2.47 -2.49 -26.29
N ARG A 340 -2.20 -2.46 -24.98
CA ARG A 340 -1.19 -3.31 -24.34
C ARG A 340 -1.83 -4.64 -23.95
N ASN A 341 -1.05 -5.71 -23.98
CA ASN A 341 -1.52 -7.02 -23.55
C ASN A 341 -1.45 -7.15 -22.02
N LEU A 342 -2.41 -6.56 -21.32
CA LEU A 342 -2.44 -6.48 -19.85
C LEU A 342 -3.67 -7.19 -19.27
N ARG A 343 -3.45 -7.77 -18.09
CA ARG A 343 -4.49 -8.24 -17.16
C ARG A 343 -4.47 -7.38 -15.91
N ILE A 344 -5.64 -6.83 -15.52
CA ILE A 344 -5.69 -5.77 -14.50
C ILE A 344 -6.78 -6.06 -13.46
N TRP A 345 -6.39 -6.22 -12.20
CA TRP A 345 -7.31 -6.10 -11.08
C TRP A 345 -7.34 -4.64 -10.61
N LEU A 346 -8.53 -4.06 -10.53
CA LEU A 346 -8.75 -2.69 -10.09
C LEU A 346 -9.78 -2.71 -8.95
N SER A 347 -9.52 -1.96 -7.88
CA SER A 347 -10.50 -1.79 -6.81
C SER A 347 -10.46 -0.41 -6.20
N ASP A 348 -11.61 0.06 -5.75
CA ASP A 348 -11.78 1.35 -5.06
C ASP A 348 -13.08 1.34 -4.23
N GLY A 349 -13.37 2.41 -3.48
CA GLY A 349 -14.59 2.59 -2.71
C GLY A 349 -15.19 3.99 -2.84
N ALA A 350 -16.51 4.09 -2.68
CA ALA A 350 -17.22 5.37 -2.73
C ALA A 350 -16.82 6.36 -1.62
N ASN A 351 -16.25 5.87 -0.51
CA ASN A 351 -15.75 6.69 0.60
C ASN A 351 -14.24 6.91 0.52
N ASP A 352 -13.62 6.62 -0.62
CA ASP A 352 -12.24 6.98 -0.89
C ASP A 352 -12.07 8.52 -0.98
N ILE A 353 -10.85 9.02 -1.15
CA ILE A 353 -10.53 10.45 -1.12
C ILE A 353 -11.31 11.18 -2.22
N ASP A 354 -12.25 12.01 -1.77
CA ASP A 354 -12.90 13.05 -2.57
C ASP A 354 -12.78 14.39 -1.83
N LEU A 355 -12.33 15.42 -2.55
CA LEU A 355 -11.82 16.65 -1.96
C LEU A 355 -12.96 17.59 -1.58
N ALA A 356 -13.48 17.44 -0.36
CA ALA A 356 -13.95 18.50 0.55
C ALA A 356 -14.68 17.87 1.75
N GLN A 357 -13.96 17.58 2.85
CA GLN A 357 -14.49 17.64 4.23
C GLN A 357 -13.42 17.46 5.33
N ASP A 358 -12.24 16.89 5.03
CA ASP A 358 -11.27 16.45 6.07
C ASP A 358 -9.90 17.17 6.08
N GLY A 359 -9.81 18.39 5.53
CA GLY A 359 -8.69 19.30 5.88
C GLY A 359 -7.36 19.14 5.13
N ARG A 360 -7.25 18.28 4.11
CA ARG A 360 -6.10 18.29 3.16
C ARG A 360 -6.32 19.30 2.03
N ALA A 361 -6.38 20.58 2.41
CA ALA A 361 -6.53 21.68 1.46
C ALA A 361 -5.38 21.76 0.44
N ASP A 362 -4.23 21.12 0.70
CA ASP A 362 -3.08 21.02 -0.20
C ASP A 362 -3.31 20.10 -1.40
N LEU A 363 -4.28 19.17 -1.33
CA LEU A 363 -4.56 18.21 -2.40
C LEU A 363 -5.75 18.57 -3.28
N TYR A 364 -6.39 19.74 -3.07
CA TYR A 364 -7.61 20.14 -3.79
C TYR A 364 -7.47 20.08 -5.33
N ALA A 365 -6.25 20.27 -5.86
CA ALA A 365 -5.97 20.22 -7.28
C ALA A 365 -5.90 18.79 -7.86
N ALA A 366 -5.79 17.75 -7.03
CA ALA A 366 -5.60 16.38 -7.49
C ALA A 366 -6.91 15.76 -8.03
N GLY A 367 -8.07 16.13 -7.48
CA GLY A 367 -9.37 15.55 -7.86
C GLY A 367 -9.77 14.32 -7.05
N SER A 368 -10.70 13.51 -7.59
CA SER A 368 -11.41 12.44 -6.88
C SER A 368 -10.86 11.06 -7.23
N TRP A 369 -10.44 10.28 -6.22
CA TRP A 369 -9.96 8.91 -6.39
C TRP A 369 -11.05 7.96 -6.90
N PRO A 370 -12.26 7.94 -6.29
CA PRO A 370 -13.36 7.12 -6.79
C PRO A 370 -13.64 7.37 -8.28
N LEU A 371 -13.70 8.64 -8.69
CA LEU A 371 -13.97 9.00 -10.08
C LEU A 371 -12.80 8.61 -11.00
N GLY A 372 -11.55 8.74 -10.55
CA GLY A 372 -10.37 8.28 -11.28
C GLY A 372 -10.38 6.77 -11.57
N ASN A 373 -10.68 5.95 -10.57
CA ASN A 373 -10.77 4.49 -10.75
C ASN A 373 -11.98 4.07 -11.60
N ILE A 374 -13.13 4.75 -11.49
CA ILE A 374 -14.27 4.55 -12.41
C ILE A 374 -13.87 4.91 -13.85
N ALA A 375 -13.13 6.01 -14.05
CA ALA A 375 -12.66 6.41 -15.37
C ALA A 375 -11.69 5.39 -15.98
N MET A 376 -10.79 4.82 -15.17
CA MET A 376 -9.93 3.70 -15.55
C MET A 376 -10.74 2.47 -15.96
N ALA A 377 -11.68 2.01 -15.12
CA ALA A 377 -12.52 0.85 -15.42
C ALA A 377 -13.31 1.03 -16.73
N GLN A 378 -13.87 2.21 -16.95
CA GLN A 378 -14.55 2.57 -18.20
C GLN A 378 -13.61 2.51 -19.41
N ALA A 379 -12.41 3.07 -19.29
CA ALA A 379 -11.44 3.06 -20.38
C ALA A 379 -11.02 1.62 -20.73
N LEU A 380 -10.69 0.80 -19.73
CA LEU A 380 -10.34 -0.61 -19.90
C LEU A 380 -11.46 -1.41 -20.56
N LYS A 381 -12.70 -1.21 -20.11
CA LYS A 381 -13.87 -1.86 -20.69
C LYS A 381 -14.10 -1.51 -22.15
N THR A 382 -14.07 -0.21 -22.49
CA THR A 382 -14.26 0.26 -23.87
C THR A 382 -13.18 -0.23 -24.83
N ARG A 383 -12.00 -0.58 -24.30
CA ARG A 383 -10.85 -1.06 -25.06
C ARG A 383 -10.63 -2.57 -24.92
N LEU A 384 -11.62 -3.29 -24.38
CA LEU A 384 -11.67 -4.75 -24.31
C LEU A 384 -10.43 -5.34 -23.61
N TYR A 385 -9.98 -4.74 -22.52
CA TYR A 385 -8.94 -5.32 -21.68
C TYR A 385 -9.46 -6.50 -20.86
N ASP A 386 -8.57 -7.40 -20.47
CA ASP A 386 -8.84 -8.39 -19.43
C ASP A 386 -8.72 -7.69 -18.07
N PHE A 387 -9.85 -7.25 -17.50
CA PHE A 387 -9.84 -6.56 -16.22
C PHE A 387 -10.97 -7.03 -15.31
N HIS A 388 -10.75 -6.84 -14.00
CA HIS A 388 -11.77 -6.97 -12.98
C HIS A 388 -11.82 -5.65 -12.20
N PHE A 389 -13.03 -5.13 -11.97
CA PHE A 389 -13.23 -3.91 -11.20
C PHE A 389 -14.14 -4.17 -10.01
N ARG A 390 -13.61 -4.01 -8.79
CA ARG A 390 -14.34 -4.11 -7.53
C ARG A 390 -14.53 -2.72 -6.93
N PHE A 391 -15.77 -2.23 -6.92
CA PHE A 391 -16.11 -0.93 -6.36
C PHE A 391 -17.01 -1.09 -5.15
N GLY A 392 -16.49 -0.76 -3.97
CA GLY A 392 -17.18 -0.88 -2.69
C GLY A 392 -17.51 0.48 -2.05
N ASN A 393 -17.55 0.51 -0.72
CA ASN A 393 -17.74 1.73 0.07
C ASN A 393 -16.57 1.99 1.04
N ALA A 394 -15.44 1.31 0.87
CA ALA A 394 -14.30 1.48 1.77
C ALA A 394 -13.63 2.86 1.60
N ALA A 395 -12.94 3.31 2.64
CA ALA A 395 -12.14 4.53 2.68
C ALA A 395 -10.72 4.32 2.14
N HIS A 396 -9.92 5.39 2.08
CA HIS A 396 -8.54 5.39 1.56
C HIS A 396 -7.53 4.66 2.46
N ASN A 397 -7.67 3.34 2.60
CA ASN A 397 -6.76 2.54 3.40
C ASN A 397 -6.69 1.08 2.89
N PRO A 398 -5.81 0.23 3.42
CA PRO A 398 -5.57 -1.09 2.85
C PRO A 398 -6.68 -2.11 3.14
N ALA A 399 -7.74 -1.77 3.90
CA ALA A 399 -8.72 -2.75 4.37
C ALA A 399 -9.40 -3.52 3.23
N GLN A 400 -9.89 -2.82 2.20
CA GLN A 400 -10.55 -3.48 1.07
C GLN A 400 -9.54 -4.31 0.26
N GLY A 401 -8.37 -3.75 -0.05
CA GLY A 401 -7.32 -4.45 -0.78
C GLY A 401 -6.84 -5.72 -0.07
N GLY A 402 -6.67 -5.68 1.25
CA GLY A 402 -6.30 -6.84 2.06
C GLY A 402 -7.40 -7.90 2.14
N LEU A 403 -8.67 -7.48 2.21
CA LEU A 403 -9.81 -8.40 2.16
C LEU A 403 -9.88 -9.12 0.80
N ASP A 404 -9.64 -8.40 -0.28
CA ASP A 404 -9.75 -8.90 -1.64
C ASP A 404 -8.55 -9.75 -2.09
N LEU A 405 -7.40 -9.63 -1.38
CA LEU A 405 -6.12 -10.19 -1.82
C LEU A 405 -6.16 -11.69 -2.20
N PRO A 406 -6.82 -12.58 -1.43
CA PRO A 406 -6.90 -13.99 -1.81
C PRO A 406 -7.57 -14.21 -3.17
N GLU A 407 -8.63 -13.47 -3.46
CA GLU A 407 -9.38 -13.55 -4.70
C GLU A 407 -8.64 -12.86 -5.84
N SER A 408 -8.10 -11.67 -5.59
CA SER A 408 -7.47 -10.83 -6.60
C SER A 408 -6.20 -11.48 -7.15
N LEU A 409 -5.37 -12.08 -6.30
CA LEU A 409 -4.17 -12.78 -6.73
C LEU A 409 -4.51 -14.05 -7.51
N ALA A 410 -5.49 -14.85 -7.03
CA ALA A 410 -5.96 -16.03 -7.76
C ALA A 410 -6.52 -15.64 -9.15
N TRP A 411 -7.30 -14.57 -9.22
CA TRP A 411 -7.83 -14.06 -10.48
C TRP A 411 -6.72 -13.56 -11.41
N LEU A 412 -5.73 -12.83 -10.90
CA LEU A 412 -4.64 -12.26 -11.69
C LEU A 412 -3.75 -13.35 -12.30
N TRP A 413 -3.45 -14.39 -11.51
CA TRP A 413 -2.59 -15.52 -11.90
C TRP A 413 -3.36 -16.71 -12.49
N ARG A 414 -4.67 -16.59 -12.71
CA ARG A 414 -5.51 -17.67 -13.27
C ARG A 414 -4.97 -18.17 -14.61
N GLY A 415 -4.91 -19.50 -14.75
CA GLY A 415 -4.40 -20.16 -15.94
C GLY A 415 -2.90 -20.00 -16.16
N TYR A 416 -2.13 -19.63 -15.12
CA TYR A 416 -0.67 -19.63 -15.21
C TYR A 416 -0.15 -21.06 -15.43
N ASP A 417 0.76 -21.20 -16.40
CA ASP A 417 1.41 -22.45 -16.79
C ASP A 417 2.93 -22.19 -16.84
N PRO A 418 3.72 -22.83 -15.96
CA PRO A 418 5.17 -22.63 -15.91
C PRO A 418 5.89 -23.09 -17.20
N GLY A 419 5.23 -23.86 -18.07
CA GLY A 419 5.73 -24.22 -19.40
C GLY A 419 5.58 -23.13 -20.46
N ARG A 420 4.87 -22.04 -20.18
CA ARG A 420 4.61 -20.94 -21.13
C ARG A 420 5.41 -19.68 -20.78
N THR A 421 5.62 -18.83 -21.77
CA THR A 421 6.27 -17.51 -21.65
C THR A 421 5.39 -16.38 -22.19
N ARG A 422 4.17 -16.69 -22.64
CA ARG A 422 3.22 -15.73 -23.21
C ARG A 422 1.79 -16.19 -23.07
N GLN A 423 0.88 -15.24 -22.96
CA GLN A 423 -0.56 -15.41 -23.08
C GLN A 423 -1.13 -14.13 -23.70
N THR A 424 -2.12 -14.26 -24.58
CA THR A 424 -2.97 -13.11 -24.95
C THR A 424 -4.10 -13.01 -23.93
N TYR A 425 -4.23 -11.85 -23.30
CA TYR A 425 -5.31 -11.60 -22.34
C TYR A 425 -6.52 -11.03 -23.08
N GLU A 426 -7.59 -11.80 -23.07
CA GLU A 426 -8.87 -11.42 -23.66
C GLU A 426 -9.85 -11.02 -22.55
N PRO A 427 -10.78 -10.08 -22.82
CA PRO A 427 -11.78 -9.70 -21.84
C PRO A 427 -12.59 -10.93 -21.43
N ASP A 428 -12.86 -11.04 -20.13
CA ASP A 428 -13.78 -12.06 -19.62
C ASP A 428 -15.14 -11.93 -20.33
N ALA A 429 -15.70 -13.05 -20.79
CA ALA A 429 -16.93 -13.03 -21.60
C ALA A 429 -18.13 -12.48 -20.82
N ALA A 430 -18.21 -12.76 -19.51
CA ALA A 430 -19.26 -12.21 -18.66
C ALA A 430 -19.07 -10.72 -18.43
N GLU A 431 -17.83 -10.25 -18.24
CA GLU A 431 -17.55 -8.82 -18.13
C GLU A 431 -17.84 -8.07 -19.45
N ARG A 432 -17.48 -8.66 -20.60
CA ARG A 432 -17.77 -8.11 -21.93
C ARG A 432 -19.27 -7.93 -22.18
N ALA A 433 -20.10 -8.84 -21.68
CA ALA A 433 -21.55 -8.78 -21.82
C ALA A 433 -22.21 -7.73 -20.91
N ARG A 434 -21.54 -7.32 -19.81
CA ARG A 434 -22.07 -6.30 -18.90
C ARG A 434 -22.05 -4.90 -19.55
N PRO A 435 -22.99 -4.01 -19.18
CA PRO A 435 -22.98 -2.63 -19.66
C PRO A 435 -21.75 -1.85 -19.15
N LEU A 436 -21.51 -0.70 -19.77
CA LEU A 436 -20.57 0.31 -19.27
C LEU A 436 -21.02 0.83 -17.90
N TYR A 437 -20.07 1.24 -17.06
CA TYR A 437 -20.33 1.80 -15.75
C TYR A 437 -21.08 3.14 -15.89
N ARG A 438 -22.16 3.31 -15.13
CA ARG A 438 -22.93 4.57 -15.07
C ARG A 438 -22.83 5.12 -13.65
N VAL A 439 -22.65 6.44 -13.53
CA VAL A 439 -22.56 7.14 -12.25
C VAL A 439 -23.92 7.77 -11.94
N ARG A 440 -24.37 7.65 -10.70
CA ARG A 440 -25.54 8.34 -10.17
C ARG A 440 -25.11 9.16 -8.95
N ILE A 441 -25.67 10.36 -8.82
CA ILE A 441 -25.49 11.20 -7.63
C ILE A 441 -26.39 10.65 -6.52
N SER A 442 -25.80 10.28 -5.38
CA SER A 442 -26.49 9.65 -4.24
C SER A 442 -26.76 10.61 -3.08
N ASN A 443 -26.04 11.72 -3.02
CA ASN A 443 -26.06 12.69 -1.92
C ASN A 443 -26.71 14.03 -2.28
N ARG A 444 -27.35 14.10 -3.45
CA ARG A 444 -28.15 15.25 -3.91
C ARG A 444 -29.32 14.73 -4.73
N ASP A 445 -30.38 15.51 -4.81
CA ASP A 445 -31.50 15.21 -5.70
C ASP A 445 -31.03 15.16 -7.15
N ALA A 446 -31.52 14.18 -7.90
CA ALA A 446 -31.32 14.11 -9.34
C ALA A 446 -32.36 15.02 -10.02
N TRP A 447 -31.89 15.89 -10.92
CA TRP A 447 -32.72 16.83 -11.68
C TRP A 447 -33.07 16.24 -13.05
#